data_AF-A0A4R6JRE8-F1
#
_entry.id   AF-A0A4R6JRE8-F1
#
_cell.length_a   1.000
_cell.length_b   1.000
_cell.length_c   1.000
_cell.angle_alpha   90.00
_cell.angle_beta   90.00
_cell.angle_gamma   90.00
#
_symmetry.space_group_name_H-M   'P 1'
#
loop_
_entity.id
_entity.type
_entity.pdbx_description
1 polymer ?
#
loop_
_entity_poly.entity_id
_entity_poly.type
_entity_poly.pdbx_seq_one_letter_code
_entity_poly.pdbx_strand_id
1 'polypeptide(L)'
;MDRLSGAGWAGLYAVVAVCVLLFVPLGLGALGHRTRLVRWWPAVAVPAVVAMTLPRGWVAGLLCLPYLVACSAVPVLLRRDWLVAFAAACLPVAAAGLAAERAGYALLGFPPGILGLTAAHFHVAGFGAMLLLALTGEHRLLAPAGVAVVGLGFVVGGTTGDLIELLDR
;
A
#
# COMPACT_ATOMS: atom_id res chain seq x y z
N MET A 1 14.72 -12.26 1.24
CA MET A 1 14.29 -12.31 2.66
C MET A 1 12.89 -12.91 2.79
N ASP A 2 12.72 -14.21 2.52
CA ASP A 2 11.42 -14.91 2.70
C ASP A 2 11.26 -15.49 4.13
N ARG A 3 11.95 -14.91 5.12
CA ARG A 3 12.19 -15.52 6.44
C ARG A 3 11.09 -15.25 7.48
N LEU A 4 9.86 -14.92 7.08
CA LEU A 4 8.75 -14.91 8.03
C LEU A 4 8.31 -16.35 8.30
N SER A 5 8.10 -16.69 9.57
CA SER A 5 7.46 -17.96 9.94
C SER A 5 6.03 -18.00 9.39
N GLY A 6 5.41 -19.18 9.32
CA GLY A 6 4.01 -19.30 8.89
C GLY A 6 3.06 -18.40 9.70
N ALA A 7 3.28 -18.28 11.01
CA ALA A 7 2.53 -17.35 11.87
C ALA A 7 2.82 -15.88 11.56
N GLY A 8 4.08 -15.54 11.21
CA GLY A 8 4.45 -14.18 10.79
C GLY A 8 3.74 -13.75 9.50
N TRP A 9 3.63 -14.65 8.53
CA TRP A 9 2.87 -14.41 7.30
C TRP A 9 1.37 -14.23 7.57
N ALA A 10 0.79 -15.09 8.41
CA ALA A 10 -0.61 -14.98 8.80
C ALA A 10 -0.90 -13.64 9.51
N GLY A 11 -0.03 -13.23 10.43
CA GLY A 11 -0.12 -11.93 11.10
C GLY A 11 -0.03 -10.76 10.13
N LEU A 12 0.92 -10.81 9.19
CA LEU A 12 1.06 -9.78 8.15
C LEU A 12 -0.22 -9.65 7.31
N TYR A 13 -0.76 -10.76 6.79
CA TYR A 13 -1.97 -10.71 5.98
C TYR A 13 -3.20 -10.31 6.79
N ALA A 14 -3.31 -10.69 8.07
CA ALA A 14 -4.39 -10.21 8.92
C ALA A 14 -4.35 -8.68 9.06
N VAL A 15 -3.17 -8.10 9.29
CA VAL A 15 -2.99 -6.64 9.35
C VAL A 15 -3.37 -5.99 8.02
N VAL A 16 -2.86 -6.50 6.90
CA VAL A 16 -3.17 -5.93 5.58
C VAL A 16 -4.66 -6.07 5.26
N ALA A 17 -5.29 -7.21 5.57
CA ALA A 17 -6.73 -7.41 5.35
C ALA A 17 -7.58 -6.43 6.18
N VAL A 18 -7.25 -6.21 7.45
CA VAL A 18 -7.91 -5.19 8.29
C VAL A 18 -7.73 -3.79 7.68
N CYS A 19 -6.53 -3.49 7.18
CA CYS A 19 -6.28 -2.20 6.54
C CYS A 19 -7.15 -2.00 5.30
N VAL A 20 -7.11 -2.98 4.40
CA VAL A 20 -7.78 -2.96 3.10
C VAL A 20 -9.30 -2.93 3.25
N LEU A 21 -9.87 -3.68 4.21
CA LEU A 21 -11.32 -3.80 4.41
C LEU A 21 -11.93 -2.73 5.30
N LEU A 22 -11.21 -2.25 6.31
CA LEU A 22 -11.77 -1.37 7.34
C LEU A 22 -11.06 -0.01 7.36
N PHE A 23 -9.73 -0.01 7.49
CA PHE A 23 -8.99 1.22 7.74
C PHE A 23 -9.08 2.22 6.57
N VAL A 24 -8.84 1.76 5.35
CA VAL A 24 -8.91 2.62 4.16
C VAL A 24 -10.31 3.18 3.93
N PRO A 25 -11.41 2.39 3.88
CA PRO A 25 -12.74 2.95 3.66
C PRO A 25 -13.21 3.87 4.79
N LEU A 26 -12.84 3.58 6.05
CA LEU A 26 -13.11 4.50 7.17
C LEU A 26 -12.36 5.83 6.99
N GLY A 27 -11.10 5.78 6.59
CA GLY A 27 -10.32 6.99 6.32
C GLY A 27 -10.87 7.82 5.16
N LEU A 28 -11.30 7.17 4.09
CA LEU A 28 -11.99 7.83 2.97
C LEU A 28 -13.32 8.46 3.41
N GLY A 29 -14.07 7.79 4.30
CA GLY A 29 -15.30 8.31 4.88
C GLY A 29 -15.06 9.54 5.76
N ALA A 30 -14.03 9.52 6.61
CA ALA A 30 -13.66 10.63 7.49
C ALA A 30 -13.27 11.90 6.70
N LEU A 31 -12.69 11.74 5.51
CA LEU A 31 -12.36 12.85 4.62
C LEU A 31 -13.59 13.48 3.93
N GLY A 32 -14.82 13.02 4.21
CA GLY A 32 -16.04 13.54 3.60
C GLY A 32 -16.19 13.18 2.11
N HIS A 33 -15.42 12.21 1.62
CA HIS A 33 -15.38 11.88 0.20
C HIS A 33 -16.44 10.82 -0.17
N ARG A 34 -17.03 11.04 -1.35
CA ARG A 34 -18.15 10.31 -2.00
C ARG A 34 -18.54 8.99 -1.31
N THR A 35 -19.69 8.99 -0.64
CA THR A 35 -20.38 7.79 -0.12
C THR A 35 -20.41 6.63 -1.13
N ARG A 36 -20.43 6.94 -2.43
CA ARG A 36 -20.33 5.97 -3.52
C ARG A 36 -18.98 5.22 -3.53
N LEU A 37 -17.84 5.88 -3.36
CA LEU A 37 -16.53 5.23 -3.34
C LEU A 37 -16.41 4.26 -2.17
N VAL A 38 -16.79 4.71 -0.96
CA VAL A 38 -16.79 3.87 0.25
C VAL A 38 -17.76 2.68 0.09
N ARG A 39 -18.95 2.90 -0.49
CA ARG A 39 -19.95 1.84 -0.73
C ARG A 39 -19.47 0.77 -1.70
N TRP A 40 -18.74 1.14 -2.75
CA TRP A 40 -18.20 0.19 -3.72
C TRP A 40 -16.83 -0.38 -3.32
N TRP A 41 -16.22 0.14 -2.26
CA TRP A 41 -14.90 -0.30 -1.78
C TRP A 41 -14.81 -1.81 -1.52
N PRO A 42 -15.81 -2.48 -0.90
CA PRO A 42 -15.75 -3.92 -0.71
C PRO A 42 -15.60 -4.70 -2.02
N ALA A 43 -16.19 -4.22 -3.12
CA ALA A 43 -16.11 -4.89 -4.42
C ALA A 43 -14.68 -4.95 -4.98
N VAL A 44 -13.82 -4.00 -4.61
CA VAL A 44 -12.40 -3.98 -5.02
C VAL A 44 -11.47 -4.54 -3.94
N ALA A 45 -11.84 -4.43 -2.66
CA ALA A 45 -11.05 -4.88 -1.52
C ALA A 45 -11.13 -6.39 -1.27
N VAL A 46 -12.33 -6.99 -1.39
CA VAL A 46 -12.54 -8.42 -1.13
C VAL A 46 -11.68 -9.30 -2.05
N PRO A 47 -11.58 -9.05 -3.38
CA PRO A 47 -10.67 -9.81 -4.25
C PRO A 47 -9.22 -9.81 -3.77
N ALA A 48 -8.70 -8.66 -3.32
CA ALA A 48 -7.34 -8.55 -2.82
C ALA A 48 -7.12 -9.34 -1.52
N VAL A 49 -8.12 -9.41 -0.63
CA VAL A 49 -8.05 -10.23 0.59
C VAL A 49 -8.12 -11.72 0.24
N VAL A 50 -8.99 -12.11 -0.69
CA VAL A 50 -9.04 -13.49 -1.21
C VAL A 50 -7.69 -13.88 -1.82
N ALA A 51 -7.00 -12.96 -2.51
CA ALA A 51 -5.68 -13.23 -3.07
C ALA A 51 -4.63 -13.63 -2.01
N MET A 52 -4.76 -13.18 -0.77
CA MET A 52 -3.84 -13.48 0.34
C MET A 52 -3.98 -14.91 0.86
N THR A 53 -5.13 -15.54 0.65
CA THR A 53 -5.37 -16.95 1.06
C THR A 53 -4.90 -17.94 0.00
N LEU A 54 -4.65 -17.47 -1.23
CA LEU A 54 -4.14 -18.31 -2.31
C LEU A 54 -2.62 -18.51 -2.22
N PRO A 55 -2.05 -19.52 -2.89
CA PRO A 55 -0.62 -19.55 -3.18
C PRO A 55 -0.20 -18.33 -4.02
N ARG A 56 1.07 -17.91 -3.90
CA ARG A 56 1.62 -16.85 -4.75
C ARG A 56 1.62 -17.29 -6.21
N GLY A 57 1.29 -16.36 -7.10
CA GLY A 57 1.28 -16.58 -8.54
C GLY A 57 0.40 -15.57 -9.27
N TRP A 58 0.37 -15.67 -10.59
CA TRP A 58 -0.31 -14.71 -11.46
C TRP A 58 -1.79 -14.54 -11.11
N VAL A 59 -2.51 -15.61 -10.72
CA VAL A 59 -3.93 -15.53 -10.31
C VAL A 59 -4.10 -14.63 -9.08
N ALA A 60 -3.27 -14.82 -8.05
CA ALA A 60 -3.32 -14.01 -6.85
C ALA A 60 -2.95 -12.55 -7.15
N GLY A 61 -1.96 -12.31 -8.01
CA GLY A 61 -1.62 -10.97 -8.48
C GLY A 61 -2.76 -10.28 -9.23
N LEU A 62 -3.44 -10.99 -10.14
CA LEU A 62 -4.57 -10.45 -10.92
C LEU A 62 -5.75 -10.06 -10.02
N LEU A 63 -6.04 -10.85 -8.99
CA LEU A 63 -7.09 -10.54 -8.01
C LEU A 63 -6.82 -9.24 -7.23
N CYS A 64 -5.56 -8.78 -7.15
CA CYS A 64 -5.20 -7.51 -6.54
C CYS A 64 -5.37 -6.30 -7.47
N LEU A 65 -5.54 -6.50 -8.79
CA LEU A 65 -5.62 -5.37 -9.74
C LEU A 65 -6.80 -4.42 -9.52
N PRO A 66 -8.03 -4.90 -9.24
CA PRO A 66 -9.14 -3.98 -8.94
C PRO A 66 -8.83 -3.06 -7.76
N TYR A 67 -8.16 -3.59 -6.74
CA TYR A 67 -7.71 -2.83 -5.58
C TYR A 67 -6.67 -1.78 -5.96
N LEU A 68 -5.64 -2.17 -6.72
CA LEU A 68 -4.61 -1.26 -7.22
C LEU A 68 -5.20 -0.10 -8.04
N VAL A 69 -6.14 -0.39 -8.94
CA VAL A 69 -6.82 0.64 -9.73
C VAL A 69 -7.62 1.60 -8.84
N ALA A 70 -8.37 1.07 -7.87
CA ALA A 70 -9.11 1.89 -6.93
C ALA A 70 -8.19 2.79 -6.10
N CYS A 71 -7.13 2.25 -5.52
CA CYS A 71 -6.13 2.99 -4.76
C CYS A 71 -5.45 4.08 -5.59
N SER A 72 -5.15 3.82 -6.87
CA SER A 72 -4.55 4.80 -7.78
C SER A 72 -5.50 5.94 -8.13
N ALA A 73 -6.81 5.67 -8.17
CA ALA A 73 -7.81 6.70 -8.42
C ALA A 73 -8.01 7.63 -7.21
N VAL A 74 -7.78 7.16 -5.97
CA VAL A 74 -8.03 7.96 -4.76
C VAL A 74 -7.27 9.30 -4.79
N PRO A 75 -5.93 9.38 -4.90
CA PRO A 75 -5.21 10.66 -4.91
C PRO A 75 -5.73 11.64 -5.97
N VAL A 76 -6.09 11.13 -7.15
CA VAL A 76 -6.63 11.93 -8.26
C VAL A 76 -7.99 12.51 -7.90
N LEU A 77 -8.83 11.74 -7.21
CA LEU A 77 -10.14 12.20 -6.72
C LEU A 77 -10.01 13.21 -5.58
N LEU A 78 -8.96 13.09 -4.76
CA LEU A 78 -8.69 13.95 -3.60
C LEU A 78 -7.81 15.18 -3.94
N ARG A 79 -7.40 15.35 -5.20
CA ARG A 79 -6.42 16.36 -5.67
C ARG A 79 -6.72 17.82 -5.33
N ARG A 80 -7.93 18.13 -4.84
CA ARG A 80 -8.30 19.49 -4.41
C ARG A 80 -7.64 19.89 -3.11
N ASP A 81 -7.32 18.93 -2.25
CA ASP A 81 -6.53 19.16 -1.04
C ASP A 81 -5.21 18.40 -1.20
N TRP A 82 -4.11 19.14 -1.34
CA TRP A 82 -2.81 18.56 -1.64
C TRP A 82 -2.27 17.68 -0.51
N LEU A 83 -2.56 18.00 0.76
CA LEU A 83 -2.12 17.19 1.91
C LEU A 83 -2.87 15.87 1.95
N VAL A 84 -4.18 15.93 1.73
CA VAL A 84 -5.03 14.74 1.67
C VAL A 84 -4.69 13.88 0.44
N ALA A 85 -4.45 14.49 -0.72
CA ALA A 85 -4.02 13.79 -1.92
C ALA A 85 -2.65 13.12 -1.73
N PHE A 86 -1.71 13.80 -1.07
CA PHE A 86 -0.40 13.25 -0.74
C PHE A 86 -0.52 12.09 0.26
N ALA A 87 -1.36 12.22 1.29
CA ALA A 87 -1.67 11.12 2.23
C ALA A 87 -2.19 9.89 1.48
N ALA A 88 -3.14 10.10 0.57
CA ALA A 88 -3.70 9.04 -0.25
C ALA A 88 -2.72 8.42 -1.24
N ALA A 89 -1.64 9.12 -1.62
CA ALA A 89 -0.62 8.59 -2.54
C ALA A 89 0.14 7.39 -1.95
N CYS A 90 0.05 7.16 -0.64
CA CYS A 90 0.54 5.93 -0.02
C CYS A 90 -0.25 4.69 -0.45
N LEU A 91 -1.54 4.82 -0.76
CA LEU A 91 -2.42 3.71 -1.13
C LEU A 91 -1.98 2.99 -2.42
N PRO A 92 -1.68 3.66 -3.55
CA PRO A 92 -1.19 2.96 -4.75
C PRO A 92 0.15 2.28 -4.52
N VAL A 93 1.07 2.85 -3.72
CA VAL A 93 2.34 2.20 -3.36
C VAL A 93 2.08 0.91 -2.58
N ALA A 94 1.20 0.97 -1.60
CA ALA A 94 0.82 -0.19 -0.79
C ALA A 94 0.14 -1.28 -1.63
N ALA A 95 -0.78 -0.89 -2.52
CA ALA A 95 -1.50 -1.81 -3.40
C ALA A 95 -0.59 -2.43 -4.48
N ALA A 96 0.38 -1.68 -5.00
CA ALA A 96 1.36 -2.18 -5.96
C ALA A 96 2.30 -3.21 -5.30
N GLY A 97 2.78 -2.91 -4.09
CA GLY A 97 3.56 -3.86 -3.29
C GLY A 97 2.79 -5.14 -3.01
N LEU A 98 1.51 -5.04 -2.64
CA LEU A 98 0.64 -6.21 -2.44
C LEU A 98 0.46 -7.02 -3.74
N ALA A 99 0.14 -6.38 -4.86
CA ALA A 99 -0.08 -7.07 -6.13
C ALA A 99 1.19 -7.79 -6.61
N ALA A 100 2.35 -7.16 -6.49
CA ALA A 100 3.63 -7.76 -6.84
C ALA A 100 4.01 -8.92 -5.89
N GLU A 101 3.81 -8.76 -4.58
CA GLU A 101 4.00 -9.83 -3.59
C GLU A 101 3.11 -11.04 -3.90
N ARG A 102 1.81 -10.81 -4.17
CA ARG A 102 0.87 -11.87 -4.53
C ARG A 102 1.23 -12.53 -5.87
N ALA A 103 1.75 -11.78 -6.83
CA ALA A 103 2.26 -12.30 -8.09
C ALA A 103 3.55 -13.11 -7.93
N GLY A 104 4.27 -12.97 -6.81
CA GLY A 104 5.62 -13.52 -6.63
C GLY A 104 6.68 -12.77 -7.44
N TYR A 105 6.40 -11.52 -7.83
CA TYR A 105 7.29 -10.69 -8.64
C TYR A 105 8.15 -9.78 -7.75
N ALA A 106 9.44 -9.72 -8.03
CA ALA A 106 10.35 -8.78 -7.37
C ALA A 106 10.22 -7.38 -8.00
N LEU A 107 9.39 -6.54 -7.38
CA LEU A 107 9.16 -5.18 -7.83
C LEU A 107 10.30 -4.27 -7.37
N LEU A 108 10.97 -3.60 -8.33
CA LEU A 108 12.15 -2.76 -8.07
C LEU A 108 13.25 -3.52 -7.30
N GLY A 109 13.53 -4.77 -7.66
CA GLY A 109 14.53 -5.59 -6.98
C GLY A 109 14.13 -6.12 -5.60
N PHE A 110 13.00 -5.68 -5.03
CA PHE A 110 12.61 -6.12 -3.68
C PHE A 110 11.94 -7.49 -3.70
N PRO A 111 12.38 -8.43 -2.84
CA PRO A 111 11.74 -9.74 -2.72
C PRO A 111 10.32 -9.64 -2.13
N PRO A 112 9.44 -10.62 -2.41
CA PRO A 112 8.04 -10.63 -1.95
C PRO A 112 7.86 -10.38 -0.44
N GLY A 113 8.75 -10.92 0.41
CA GLY A 113 8.78 -10.63 1.85
C GLY A 113 8.80 -9.15 2.20
N ILE A 114 9.64 -8.38 1.50
CA ILE A 114 9.75 -6.92 1.71
C ILE A 114 8.52 -6.22 1.15
N LEU A 115 8.04 -6.63 -0.03
CA LEU A 115 6.85 -6.04 -0.66
C LEU A 115 5.58 -6.20 0.21
N GLY A 116 5.44 -7.34 0.90
CA GLY A 116 4.36 -7.54 1.87
C GLY A 116 4.45 -6.58 3.07
N LEU A 117 5.67 -6.37 3.60
CA LEU A 117 5.91 -5.38 4.66
C LEU A 117 5.67 -3.95 4.17
N THR A 118 6.07 -3.63 2.94
CA THR A 118 5.79 -2.35 2.28
C THR A 118 4.28 -2.11 2.20
N ALA A 119 3.51 -3.12 1.79
CA ALA A 119 2.05 -3.02 1.76
C ALA A 119 1.50 -2.69 3.16
N ALA A 120 1.89 -3.42 4.21
CA ALA A 120 1.43 -3.13 5.57
C ALA A 120 1.86 -1.73 6.04
N HIS A 121 3.11 -1.34 5.80
CA HIS A 121 3.68 -0.06 6.23
C HIS A 121 2.97 1.13 5.57
N PHE A 122 2.78 1.11 4.26
CA PHE A 122 2.13 2.22 3.55
C PHE A 122 0.62 2.31 3.81
N HIS A 123 -0.05 1.20 4.14
CA HIS A 123 -1.44 1.25 4.62
C HIS A 123 -1.56 1.87 6.02
N VAL A 124 -0.73 1.42 6.97
CA VAL A 124 -0.84 1.83 8.38
C VAL A 124 -0.10 3.13 8.65
N ALA A 125 1.22 3.14 8.46
CA ALA A 125 2.07 4.28 8.79
C ALA A 125 1.96 5.39 7.75
N GLY A 126 1.94 5.04 6.46
CA GLY A 126 1.82 6.02 5.37
C GLY A 126 0.46 6.71 5.37
N PHE A 127 -0.59 5.97 4.98
CA PHE A 127 -1.92 6.54 4.86
C PHE A 127 -2.51 6.97 6.22
N GLY A 128 -2.36 6.16 7.27
CA GLY A 128 -2.96 6.43 8.57
C GLY A 128 -2.40 7.65 9.29
N ALA A 129 -1.08 7.79 9.39
CA ALA A 129 -0.47 8.93 10.06
C ALA A 129 -0.74 10.25 9.31
N MET A 130 -0.67 10.21 7.98
CA MET A 130 -0.96 11.38 7.16
C MET A 130 -2.45 11.77 7.19
N LEU A 131 -3.35 10.80 7.30
CA LEU A 131 -4.78 11.05 7.48
C LEU A 131 -5.05 11.74 8.82
N LEU A 132 -4.48 11.25 9.93
CA LEU A 132 -4.63 11.88 11.24
C LEU A 132 -4.16 13.33 11.22
N LEU A 133 -3.01 13.61 10.58
CA LEU A 133 -2.48 14.97 10.46
C LEU A 133 -3.31 15.87 9.54
N ALA A 134 -3.87 15.31 8.46
CA ALA A 134 -4.80 16.05 7.61
C ALA A 134 -6.08 16.44 8.38
N LEU A 135 -6.51 15.63 9.34
CA LEU A 135 -7.69 15.88 10.17
C LEU A 135 -7.40 16.82 11.36
N THR A 136 -6.21 16.78 11.97
CA THR A 136 -5.86 17.62 13.12
C THR A 136 -5.25 18.97 12.74
N GLY A 137 -4.65 19.09 11.54
CA GLY A 137 -4.07 20.33 11.03
C GLY A 137 -2.70 20.71 11.63
N GLU A 138 -2.15 19.92 12.55
CA GLU A 138 -0.86 20.16 13.21
C GLU A 138 0.33 19.62 12.41
N HIS A 139 1.50 20.27 12.48
CA HIS A 139 2.76 19.85 11.83
C HIS A 139 2.68 19.49 10.33
N ARG A 140 2.02 20.37 9.55
CA ARG A 140 1.63 20.19 8.13
C ARG A 140 2.74 19.80 7.14
N LEU A 141 4.02 19.90 7.49
CA LEU A 141 5.14 19.63 6.58
C LEU A 141 6.07 18.48 7.02
N LEU A 142 6.14 18.15 8.32
CA LEU A 142 7.11 17.17 8.82
C LEU A 142 6.75 15.73 8.42
N ALA A 143 5.47 15.38 8.49
CA ALA A 143 5.00 14.06 8.09
C ALA A 143 5.03 13.83 6.57
N PRO A 144 4.60 14.77 5.70
CA PRO A 144 4.77 14.57 4.27
C PRO A 144 6.24 14.48 3.87
N ALA A 145 7.12 15.22 4.54
CA ALA A 145 8.57 15.08 4.35
C ALA A 145 9.07 13.68 4.78
N GLY A 146 8.64 13.18 5.94
CA GLY A 146 9.00 11.83 6.40
C GLY A 146 8.53 10.73 5.45
N VAL A 147 7.28 10.79 4.99
CA VAL A 147 6.73 9.84 4.01
C VAL A 147 7.44 9.97 2.66
N ALA A 148 7.75 11.18 2.20
CA ALA A 148 8.52 11.41 0.99
C ALA A 148 9.93 10.81 1.09
N VAL A 149 10.59 10.94 2.23
CA VAL A 149 11.92 10.35 2.48
C VAL A 149 11.84 8.82 2.46
N VAL A 150 10.85 8.21 3.11
CA VAL A 150 10.66 6.76 3.07
C VAL A 150 10.33 6.28 1.65
N GLY A 151 9.45 7.00 0.94
CA GLY A 151 9.10 6.68 -0.45
C GLY A 151 10.29 6.82 -1.41
N LEU A 152 11.11 7.86 -1.25
CA LEU A 152 12.34 8.04 -2.01
C LEU A 152 13.35 6.93 -1.69
N GLY A 153 13.51 6.59 -0.41
CA GLY A 153 14.35 5.48 0.01
C GLY A 153 13.90 4.14 -0.57
N PHE A 154 12.59 3.92 -0.68
CA PHE A 154 12.03 2.74 -1.35
C PHE A 154 12.40 2.72 -2.85
N VAL A 155 12.21 3.82 -3.57
CA VAL A 155 12.55 3.89 -5.01
C VAL A 155 14.06 3.72 -5.23
N VAL A 156 14.88 4.49 -4.49
CA VAL A 156 16.33 4.48 -4.62
C VAL A 156 16.90 3.13 -4.23
N GLY A 157 16.53 2.60 -3.06
CA GLY A 157 17.02 1.32 -2.55
C GLY A 157 16.72 0.14 -3.46
N GLY A 158 15.58 0.18 -4.17
CA GLY A 158 15.26 -0.82 -5.19
C GLY A 158 16.20 -0.74 -6.39
N THR A 159 16.48 0.47 -6.88
CA THR A 159 17.35 0.67 -8.05
C THR A 159 18.83 0.43 -7.79
N THR A 160 19.35 0.74 -6.60
CA THR A 160 20.76 0.49 -6.25
C THR A 160 21.02 -0.98 -5.91
N GLY A 161 20.06 -1.70 -5.35
CA GLY A 161 20.16 -3.14 -5.13
C GLY A 161 20.38 -3.91 -6.43
N ASP A 162 19.56 -3.64 -7.45
CA ASP A 162 19.68 -4.26 -8.78
C ASP A 162 21.02 -3.94 -9.47
N LEU A 163 21.52 -2.71 -9.29
CA LEU A 163 22.77 -2.27 -9.91
C LEU A 163 24.01 -2.93 -9.28
N ILE A 164 23.99 -3.15 -7.96
CA ILE A 164 25.06 -3.85 -7.24
C ILE A 164 25.05 -5.34 -7.60
N GLU A 165 23.88 -5.97 -7.70
CA GLU A 165 23.79 -7.39 -8.10
C GLU A 165 24.25 -7.63 -9.55
N LEU A 166 24.09 -6.64 -10.43
CA LEU A 166 24.59 -6.67 -11.81
C LEU A 166 26.11 -6.48 -11.92
N LEU A 167 26.76 -5.83 -10.95
CA LEU A 167 28.21 -5.60 -10.92
C LEU A 167 28.99 -6.76 -10.28
N ASP A 168 28.32 -7.61 -9.51
CA ASP A 168 28.92 -8.76 -8.81
C ASP A 168 28.82 -10.10 -9.60
N ARG A 169 28.36 -10.05 -10.86
CA ARG A 169 28.33 -11.19 -11.81
C ARG A 169 29.40 -11.05 -12.88
#